data_AF-A0A2K0TXT6-F1
#
_entry.id   AF-A0A2K0TXT6-F1
#
_cell.length_a   1.000
_cell.length_b   1.000
_cell.length_c   1.000
_cell.angle_alpha   90.00
_cell.angle_beta   90.00
_cell.angle_gamma   90.00
#
_symmetry.space_group_name_H-M   'P 1'
#
loop_
_entity.id
_entity.type
_entity.pdbx_description
1 polymer ?
#
loop_
_entity_poly.entity_id
_entity_poly.type
_entity_poly.pdbx_seq_one_letter_code
_entity_poly.pdbx_strand_id
1 'polypeptide(L)'
;MFPPPVHTESSIPVLRQLIRDFPLSVLITVIPSDTHPLLQVSHIPFLLDVDNESSETELGTLRGHMTRQNPQCRAITDAVSLGTPANNNILEQEVLILFTPPHHHYVPPAF
;
A
#
# COMPACT_ATOMS: atom_id res chain seq x y z
N MET A 1 -17.01 9.75 4.03
CA MET A 1 -16.83 10.27 5.40
C MET A 1 -15.45 10.91 5.44
N PHE A 2 -15.37 12.24 5.59
CA PHE A 2 -14.07 12.91 5.78
C PHE A 2 -13.69 12.76 7.26
N PRO A 3 -12.52 12.17 7.59
CA PRO A 3 -12.03 12.22 8.96
C PRO A 3 -11.82 13.69 9.34
N PRO A 4 -12.27 14.13 10.53
CA PRO A 4 -12.02 15.50 10.96
C PRO A 4 -10.51 15.72 11.06
N PRO A 5 -10.00 16.94 10.75
CA PRO A 5 -8.56 17.20 10.69
C PRO A 5 -7.77 16.82 11.95
N VAL A 6 -8.44 16.84 13.11
CA VAL A 6 -7.86 16.45 14.41
C VAL A 6 -7.48 14.95 14.48
N HIS A 7 -8.06 14.11 13.63
CA HIS A 7 -7.72 12.69 13.53
C HIS A 7 -6.76 12.37 12.38
N THR A 8 -6.29 13.39 11.65
CA THR A 8 -5.31 13.23 10.57
C THR A 8 -3.91 13.42 11.14
N GLU A 9 -3.05 12.42 10.98
CA GLU A 9 -1.61 12.55 11.24
C GLU A 9 -0.89 12.93 9.93
N SER A 10 -0.06 13.96 9.99
CA SER A 10 0.70 14.48 8.84
C SER A 10 2.21 14.36 9.00
N SER A 11 2.70 14.04 10.20
CA SER A 11 4.13 13.84 10.47
C SER A 11 4.60 12.55 9.79
N ILE A 12 5.51 12.73 8.83
CA ILE A 12 6.07 11.60 8.08
C ILE A 12 6.83 10.63 8.99
N PRO A 13 7.69 11.07 9.94
CA PRO A 13 8.32 10.15 10.90
C PRO A 13 7.32 9.30 11.69
N VAL A 14 6.19 9.87 12.13
CA VAL A 14 5.15 9.12 12.84
C VAL A 14 4.49 8.07 11.94
N LEU A 15 4.18 8.43 10.69
CA LEU A 15 3.62 7.49 9.72
C LEU A 15 4.59 6.36 9.36
N ARG A 16 5.89 6.64 9.29
CA ARG A 16 6.92 5.61 9.10
C ARG A 16 7.01 4.68 10.30
N GLN A 17 6.96 5.24 11.51
CA GLN A 17 6.95 4.43 12.74
C GLN A 17 5.74 3.50 12.77
N LEU A 18 4.56 3.97 12.35
CA LEU A 18 3.37 3.12 12.20
C LEU A 18 3.62 1.92 11.29
N ILE A 19 4.26 2.14 10.13
CA ILE A 19 4.61 1.06 9.19
C ILE A 19 5.61 0.07 9.81
N ARG A 20 6.57 0.56 10.60
CA ARG A 20 7.57 -0.28 11.28
C ARG A 20 6.96 -1.13 12.39
N ASP A 21 6.06 -0.54 13.17
CA ASP A 21 5.39 -1.22 14.27
C ASP A 21 4.37 -2.24 13.76
N PHE A 22 3.74 -1.97 12.61
CA PHE A 22 2.70 -2.81 12.01
C PHE A 22 3.01 -3.13 10.54
N PRO A 23 4.03 -3.95 10.25
CA PRO A 23 4.52 -4.18 8.89
C PRO A 23 3.60 -5.05 8.02
N LEU A 24 2.64 -5.76 8.62
CA LEU A 24 1.62 -6.52 7.87
C LEU A 24 0.52 -5.57 7.43
N SER A 25 0.33 -5.43 6.12
CA SER A 25 -0.64 -4.50 5.56
C SER A 25 -1.48 -5.14 4.46
N VAL A 26 -2.46 -4.39 3.97
CA VAL A 26 -3.37 -4.81 2.92
C VAL A 26 -3.00 -4.11 1.61
N LEU A 27 -2.57 -4.90 0.62
CA LEU A 27 -2.30 -4.45 -0.75
C LEU A 27 -3.58 -4.54 -1.58
N ILE A 28 -4.07 -3.39 -2.06
CA ILE A 28 -5.29 -3.26 -2.84
C ILE A 28 -4.93 -2.75 -4.23
N THR A 29 -5.28 -3.52 -5.26
CA THR A 29 -5.05 -3.16 -6.66
C THR A 29 -6.37 -3.16 -7.42
N VAL A 30 -6.54 -2.17 -8.31
CA VAL A 30 -7.66 -2.08 -9.25
C VAL A 30 -7.10 -2.17 -10.66
N ILE A 31 -7.08 -3.39 -11.21
CA ILE A 31 -6.44 -3.68 -12.50
C ILE A 31 -7.50 -4.18 -13.48
N PRO A 32 -7.81 -3.43 -14.55
CA PRO A 32 -8.71 -3.89 -15.59
C PRO A 32 -8.16 -5.14 -16.26
N SER A 33 -8.96 -6.21 -16.31
CA SER A 33 -8.57 -7.48 -16.91
C SER A 33 -9.80 -8.26 -17.35
N ASP A 34 -9.71 -8.93 -18.50
CA ASP A 34 -10.75 -9.87 -18.96
C ASP A 34 -10.68 -11.22 -18.24
N THR A 35 -9.54 -11.52 -17.60
CA THR A 35 -9.23 -12.84 -17.02
C THR A 35 -9.11 -12.83 -15.51
N HIS A 36 -8.97 -11.66 -14.88
CA HIS A 36 -8.83 -11.50 -13.44
C HIS A 36 -9.92 -10.59 -12.86
N PRO A 37 -10.29 -10.76 -11.57
CA PRO A 37 -11.16 -9.81 -10.89
C PRO A 37 -10.55 -8.40 -10.89
N LEU A 38 -11.38 -7.38 -11.15
CA LEU A 38 -10.94 -5.98 -11.21
C LEU A 38 -10.29 -5.51 -9.89
N LEU A 39 -10.96 -5.76 -8.77
CA LEU A 39 -10.47 -5.38 -7.44
C LEU A 39 -9.89 -6.62 -6.77
N GLN A 40 -8.62 -6.53 -6.36
CA GLN A 40 -7.91 -7.60 -5.69
C GLN A 40 -7.25 -7.09 -4.41
N VAL A 41 -7.22 -7.96 -3.41
CA VAL A 41 -6.76 -7.64 -2.06
C VAL A 41 -5.90 -8.80 -1.54
N SER A 42 -4.68 -8.51 -1.10
CA SER A 42 -3.82 -9.47 -0.40
C SER A 42 -3.23 -8.85 0.85
N HIS A 43 -3.13 -9.65 1.92
CA HIS A 43 -2.39 -9.25 3.11
C HIS A 43 -0.93 -9.68 2.96
N ILE A 44 -0.01 -8.72 2.98
CA ILE A 44 1.41 -9.00 2.77
C ILE A 44 2.27 -8.18 3.73
N PRO A 45 3.40 -8.74 4.23
CA PRO A 45 4.38 -7.96 4.97
C PRO A 45 5.12 -6.99 4.05
N PHE A 46 5.38 -5.79 4.55
CA PHE A 46 6.21 -4.80 3.91
C PHE A 46 7.40 -4.39 4.78
N LEU A 47 8.48 -4.02 4.11
CA LEU A 47 9.64 -3.36 4.68
C LEU A 47 9.69 -1.94 4.10
N LEU A 48 9.81 -0.95 4.98
CA LEU A 48 10.11 0.42 4.57
C LEU A 48 11.64 0.59 4.50
N ASP A 49 12.15 1.31 3.50
CA ASP A 49 13.53 1.77 3.46
C ASP A 49 13.54 3.29 3.38
N VAL A 50 14.38 3.89 4.21
CA VAL A 50 14.54 5.34 4.33
C VAL A 50 16.02 5.63 4.49
N ASP A 51 16.52 6.65 3.81
CA ASP A 51 17.91 7.10 3.91
C ASP A 51 18.11 8.02 5.13
N ASN A 52 17.12 8.88 5.43
CA ASN A 52 17.14 9.76 6.60
C ASN A 52 15.84 9.69 7.42
N GLU A 53 15.92 8.98 8.55
CA GLU A 53 14.80 8.78 9.47
C GLU A 53 14.27 10.10 10.07
N SER A 54 15.11 11.13 10.20
CA SER A 54 14.72 12.44 10.74
C SER A 54 14.11 13.39 9.68
N SER A 55 14.05 12.97 8.42
CA SER A 55 13.50 13.79 7.33
C SER A 55 11.98 13.84 7.36
N GLU A 56 11.41 15.04 7.38
CA GLU A 56 9.96 15.28 7.33
C GLU A 56 9.38 15.22 5.91
N THR A 57 10.21 15.15 4.87
CA THR A 57 9.76 15.26 3.47
C THR A 57 10.04 14.02 2.62
N GLU A 58 10.98 13.18 3.03
CA GLU A 58 11.30 11.94 2.33
C GLU A 58 10.17 10.92 2.56
N LEU A 59 9.78 10.13 1.57
CA LEU A 59 8.74 9.10 1.78
C LEU A 59 9.34 7.70 2.00
N GLY A 60 10.52 7.45 1.44
CA GLY A 60 11.16 6.13 1.43
C GLY A 60 10.60 5.21 0.35
N THR A 61 11.07 3.96 0.36
CA THR A 61 10.65 2.89 -0.55
C THR A 61 10.00 1.77 0.23
N LEU A 62 8.82 1.33 -0.20
CA LEU A 62 8.13 0.20 0.41
C LEU A 62 8.35 -1.08 -0.39
N ARG A 63 8.94 -2.10 0.24
CA ARG A 63 9.26 -3.39 -0.36
C ARG A 63 8.38 -4.49 0.22
N GLY A 64 7.62 -5.15 -0.64
CA GLY A 64 6.82 -6.33 -0.28
C GLY A 64 7.22 -7.51 -1.15
N HIS A 65 7.00 -8.72 -0.64
CA HIS A 65 7.20 -9.93 -1.43
C HIS A 65 5.90 -10.74 -1.49
N MET A 66 5.59 -11.22 -2.70
CA MET A 66 4.44 -12.07 -2.95
C MET A 66 4.83 -13.24 -3.83
N THR A 67 4.21 -14.39 -3.59
CA THR A 67 4.46 -15.59 -4.39
C THR A 67 3.90 -15.41 -5.81
N ARG A 68 4.63 -15.88 -6.82
CA ARG A 68 4.19 -15.84 -8.23
C ARG A 68 2.84 -16.53 -8.49
N GLN A 69 2.47 -17.49 -7.65
CA GLN A 69 1.19 -18.22 -7.74
C GLN A 69 0.00 -17.41 -7.21
N ASN A 70 0.23 -16.30 -6.50
CA ASN A 70 -0.85 -15.46 -5.99
C ASN A 70 -1.64 -14.86 -7.19
N PRO A 71 -2.97 -14.98 -7.22
CA PRO A 71 -3.81 -14.43 -8.30
C PRO A 71 -3.62 -12.93 -8.55
N GLN A 72 -3.35 -12.14 -7.51
CA GLN A 72 -3.07 -10.71 -7.63
C GLN A 72 -1.71 -10.46 -8.30
N CYS A 73 -0.69 -11.28 -8.00
CA CYS A 73 0.60 -11.18 -8.69
C CYS A 73 0.50 -11.52 -10.17
N ARG A 74 -0.34 -12.50 -10.53
CA ARG A 74 -0.59 -12.85 -11.93
C ARG A 74 -1.25 -11.69 -12.68
N ALA A 75 -2.30 -11.09 -12.09
CA ALA A 75 -2.94 -9.92 -12.66
C ALA A 75 -1.97 -8.74 -12.85
N ILE A 76 -1.13 -8.46 -11.85
CA ILE A 76 -0.08 -7.41 -11.95
C ILE A 76 0.90 -7.73 -13.08
N THR A 77 1.40 -8.96 -13.15
CA THR A 77 2.39 -9.37 -14.17
C THR A 77 1.81 -9.28 -15.57
N ASP A 78 0.56 -9.72 -15.75
CA ASP A 78 -0.12 -9.68 -17.04
C ASP A 78 -0.39 -8.22 -17.46
N ALA A 79 -0.83 -7.36 -16.54
CA ALA A 79 -1.02 -5.93 -16.80
C ALA A 79 0.29 -5.21 -17.19
N VAL A 80 1.39 -5.50 -16.48
CA VAL A 80 2.71 -4.96 -16.81
C VAL A 80 3.19 -5.45 -18.18
N SER A 81 2.93 -6.71 -18.52
CA SER A 81 3.34 -7.31 -19.80
C SER A 81 2.57 -6.77 -21.01
N LEU A 82 1.32 -6.33 -20.81
CA LEU A 82 0.50 -5.68 -21.82
C LEU A 82 0.84 -4.19 -22.01
N GLY A 83 1.54 -3.59 -21.05
CA GLY A 83 2.01 -2.21 -21.11
C GLY A 83 3.14 -2.00 -22.12
N THR A 84 3.59 -0.75 -22.26
CA THR A 84 4.68 -0.41 -23.18
C THR A 84 5.99 -1.06 -22.71
N PRO A 85 6.75 -1.77 -23.57
CA PRO A 85 7.96 -2.48 -23.17
C PRO A 85 9.09 -1.58 -22.63
N ALA A 86 8.97 -0.26 -22.78
CA ALA A 86 9.89 0.72 -22.20
C ALA A 86 9.66 0.99 -20.69
N ASN A 87 8.58 0.48 -20.10
CA ASN A 87 8.16 0.85 -18.74
C ASN A 87 8.89 0.12 -17.60
N ASN A 88 10.05 -0.50 -17.83
CA ASN A 88 10.88 -1.11 -16.77
C ASN A 88 10.11 -2.01 -15.75
N ASN A 89 9.10 -2.75 -16.21
CA ASN A 89 8.21 -3.55 -15.36
C ASN A 89 7.41 -2.77 -14.30
N ILE A 90 7.09 -1.51 -14.59
CA ILE A 90 6.28 -0.65 -13.74
C ILE A 90 4.81 -0.83 -14.08
N LEU A 91 3.98 -1.03 -13.06
CA LEU A 91 2.52 -1.03 -13.18
C LEU A 91 2.03 0.42 -13.34
N GLU A 92 1.25 0.69 -14.38
CA GLU A 92 0.72 2.04 -14.64
C GLU A 92 -0.46 2.41 -13.71
N GLN A 93 -1.17 1.40 -13.20
CA GLN A 93 -2.30 1.59 -12.29
C GLN A 93 -1.82 1.96 -10.89
N GLU A 94 -2.57 2.87 -10.25
CA GLU A 94 -2.34 3.22 -8.85
C GLU A 94 -2.66 2.04 -7.92
N VAL A 95 -1.95 2.01 -6.81
CA VAL A 95 -2.03 0.94 -5.82
C VAL A 95 -2.25 1.55 -4.45
N LEU A 96 -3.19 0.99 -3.69
CA LEU A 96 -3.45 1.42 -2.32
C LEU A 96 -2.87 0.39 -1.35
N ILE A 97 -2.18 0.88 -0.33
CA ILE A 97 -1.63 0.04 0.74
C ILE A 97 -2.17 0.56 2.06
N LEU A 98 -2.92 -0.28 2.75
CA LEU A 98 -3.56 0.06 4.02
C LEU A 98 -2.81 -0.62 5.17
N PHE A 99 -2.16 0.21 6.00
CA PHE A 99 -1.58 -0.18 7.27
C PHE A 99 -2.62 0.02 8.38
N THR A 100 -2.77 -0.95 9.27
CA THR A 100 -3.76 -0.86 10.34
C THR A 100 -3.16 -1.39 11.66
N PRO A 101 -3.10 -0.56 12.71
CA PRO A 101 -2.73 -1.03 14.03
C PRO A 101 -3.85 -1.90 14.64
N PRO A 102 -3.54 -2.92 15.44
CA PRO A 102 -4.52 -3.84 16.04
C PRO A 102 -5.37 -3.18 17.14
N HIS A 103 -5.04 -1.96 17.56
CA HIS A 103 -5.79 -1.23 18.57
C HIS A 103 -7.03 -0.56 17.95
N HIS A 104 -8.06 -1.37 17.69
CA HIS A 104 -9.38 -0.90 17.32
C HIS A 104 -10.02 -0.19 18.51
N HIS A 105 -9.91 1.13 18.58
CA HIS A 105 -10.87 1.93 19.34
C HIS A 105 -11.85 2.50 18.34
N TYR A 106 -13.05 1.93 18.30
CA TYR A 106 -14.21 2.64 17.77
C TYR A 106 -14.23 4.01 18.47
N VAL A 107 -13.91 5.08 17.74
CA VAL A 107 -14.01 6.44 18.25
C VAL A 107 -15.48 6.79 18.16
N PRO A 108 -16.20 6.90 19.29
CA PRO A 108 -17.58 7.33 19.23
C PRO A 108 -17.64 8.73 18.61
N PRO A 109 -18.60 9.01 17.72
CA PRO A 109 -18.75 10.34 17.17
C PRO A 109 -19.05 11.33 18.31
N ALA A 110 -18.22 12.36 18.43
CA ALA A 110 -18.56 13.54 19.22
C ALA A 110 -19.47 14.41 18.36
N PHE A 111 -20.77 14.37 18.64
CA PHE A 111 -21.75 15.33 18.13
C PHE A 111 -21.89 16.50 19.08
#